data_AF-A0A7X6SZ32-F1
#
_entry.id   AF-A0A7X6SZ32-F1
#
_cell.length_a   1.000
_cell.length_b   1.000
_cell.length_c   1.000
_cell.angle_alpha   90.00
_cell.angle_beta   90.00
_cell.angle_gamma   90.00
#
_symmetry.space_group_name_H-M   'P 1'
#
loop_
_entity.id
_entity.type
_entity.pdbx_description
1 polymer ?
#
loop_
_entity_poly.entity_id
_entity_poly.type
_entity_poly.pdbx_seq_one_letter_code
_entity_poly.pdbx_strand_id
1 'polypeptide(L)'
;MFNNIIYFVIVLLVFNMSPHNRDASGPLLYNIFMTALFWLLYAFMCRAGFRRLIRLYERGSVSGYSAIYSRLVFKLSVSAIIIFCIDVLSFNLKGLIGAIPFLGGINIFQGLSAVVLFMLYLSTMWYFAQPAYCKIFGINLDKKGFISGNIRFNIHVIFPWLLLSIVSDLITYSPFTGLKGFLERPLGQIGFFVLFLIIIMIYIPVVIRYFWGCKPLTGSPKAEGIRRFLSGLNFKYRDIVSWPLLEGKLMTAGIMGILPGYRYIMITDSLMDILTPPELNAVVAHEAGHAIHKHQVKLTLLFLGFFILVTGLIDSEYFLIFMGYLISKISPQGMTENLSVLFFTAPLIISLIIYFRFIMGFFMRHFERQADTYAALIINDPSPIISSLEKIALLSGKTRDVPSWHHFSIRQRVEFLLKINKFPGLVKRHKRLVHSAYITFIAGLLLISILLYVTPVKKYITGSLITFMIKNEAKGKPDDIGLMMNLAMAYHGLERLDEARELYEKIIRVDRSQADALNNLAWLLLTSESPEPDDIWRGFELAQEAVNLERSPVFLDTLAEAWFLMGKREEAVRIIEEAIMLDKGNPHYRRQYERFTARVFKGL
;
A
#
# COMPACT_ATOMS: atom_id res chain seq x y z
N MET A 1 11.47 15.47 0.04
CA MET A 1 11.16 14.50 -1.03
C MET A 1 10.19 13.43 -0.55
N PHE A 2 10.59 12.55 0.39
CA PHE A 2 9.79 11.39 0.81
C PHE A 2 8.39 11.72 1.36
N ASN A 3 8.23 12.84 2.08
CA ASN A 3 6.91 13.31 2.52
C ASN A 3 5.96 13.53 1.33
N ASN A 4 6.46 14.14 0.25
CA ASN A 4 5.64 14.43 -0.91
C ASN A 4 5.22 13.15 -1.62
N ILE A 5 6.09 12.12 -1.66
CA ILE A 5 5.70 10.78 -2.15
C ILE A 5 4.47 10.27 -1.39
N ILE A 6 4.50 10.32 -0.06
CA ILE A 6 3.37 9.91 0.78
C ILE A 6 2.13 10.77 0.49
N TYR A 7 2.28 12.09 0.34
CA TYR A 7 1.17 12.99 0.04
C TYR A 7 0.48 12.64 -1.29
N PHE A 8 1.25 12.44 -2.37
CA PHE A 8 0.70 12.06 -3.67
C PHE A 8 0.04 10.69 -3.64
N VAL A 9 0.63 9.72 -2.94
CA VAL A 9 0.03 8.38 -2.82
C VAL A 9 -1.31 8.46 -2.09
N ILE A 10 -1.43 9.24 -1.01
CA ILE A 10 -2.70 9.42 -0.28
C ILE A 10 -3.76 10.09 -1.20
N VAL A 11 -3.39 11.17 -1.88
CA VAL A 11 -4.28 11.91 -2.80
C VAL A 11 -4.79 11.01 -3.91
N LEU A 12 -3.91 10.24 -4.56
CA LEU A 12 -4.29 9.29 -5.60
C LEU A 12 -5.12 8.14 -5.04
N LEU A 13 -4.81 7.61 -3.86
CA LEU A 13 -5.59 6.54 -3.24
C LEU A 13 -7.03 6.99 -2.96
N VAL A 14 -7.20 8.15 -2.33
CA VAL A 14 -8.53 8.71 -2.02
C VAL A 14 -9.33 8.98 -3.30
N PHE A 15 -8.69 9.56 -4.32
CA PHE A 15 -9.34 9.84 -5.60
C PHE A 15 -9.79 8.57 -6.35
N ASN A 16 -8.94 7.53 -6.37
CA ASN A 16 -9.27 6.28 -7.06
C ASN A 16 -10.35 5.48 -6.32
N MET A 17 -10.34 5.48 -4.99
CA MET A 17 -11.33 4.77 -4.16
C MET A 17 -12.70 5.48 -4.10
N SER A 18 -12.78 6.76 -4.45
CA SER A 18 -14.04 7.50 -4.47
C SER A 18 -14.92 7.06 -5.65
N PRO A 19 -16.23 6.82 -5.44
CA PRO A 19 -17.16 6.39 -6.48
C PRO A 19 -17.38 7.48 -7.54
N HIS A 20 -17.66 7.06 -8.78
CA HIS A 20 -18.01 7.97 -9.86
C HIS A 20 -19.51 8.27 -9.84
N ASN A 21 -19.94 9.17 -8.95
CA ASN A 21 -21.34 9.59 -8.89
C ASN A 21 -21.56 10.84 -9.75
N ARG A 22 -22.15 10.68 -10.93
CA ARG A 22 -22.58 11.85 -11.75
C ARG A 22 -23.78 12.58 -11.13
N ASP A 23 -24.61 11.87 -10.37
CA ASP A 23 -25.92 12.37 -9.95
C ASP A 23 -26.00 12.80 -8.46
N ALA A 24 -25.01 12.47 -7.63
CA ALA A 24 -25.18 12.48 -6.16
C ALA A 24 -24.87 13.81 -5.43
N SER A 25 -24.63 14.94 -6.11
CA SER A 25 -24.13 16.15 -5.43
C SER A 25 -24.47 17.46 -6.13
N GLY A 26 -25.71 17.92 -5.96
CA GLY A 26 -26.11 19.31 -6.16
C GLY A 26 -25.84 19.92 -7.56
N PRO A 27 -26.09 21.23 -7.72
CA PRO A 27 -25.76 21.93 -8.95
C PRO A 27 -24.23 21.97 -9.17
N LEU A 28 -23.76 21.72 -10.39
CA LEU A 28 -22.33 21.79 -10.78
C LEU A 28 -21.65 23.08 -10.27
N LEU A 29 -22.36 24.21 -10.35
CA LEU A 29 -21.90 25.52 -9.89
C LEU A 29 -21.63 25.56 -8.38
N TYR A 30 -22.43 24.86 -7.57
CA TYR A 30 -22.23 24.77 -6.13
C TYR A 30 -20.90 24.08 -5.80
N ASN A 31 -20.63 22.93 -6.42
CA ASN A 31 -19.40 22.17 -6.20
C ASN A 31 -18.16 22.98 -6.59
N ILE A 32 -18.20 23.65 -7.76
CA ILE A 32 -17.11 24.53 -8.21
C ILE A 32 -16.90 25.69 -7.22
N PHE A 33 -17.99 26.34 -6.80
CA PHE A 33 -17.92 27.44 -5.84
C PHE A 33 -17.32 26.99 -4.50
N MET A 34 -17.76 25.84 -3.98
CA MET A 34 -17.28 25.31 -2.71
C MET A 34 -15.80 24.91 -2.76
N THR A 35 -15.35 24.23 -3.82
CA THR A 35 -13.92 23.93 -4.02
C THR A 35 -13.10 25.22 -4.10
N ALA A 36 -13.56 26.24 -4.83
CA ALA A 36 -12.89 27.53 -4.90
C ALA A 36 -12.83 28.24 -3.53
N LEU A 37 -13.92 28.21 -2.76
CA LEU A 37 -14.00 28.80 -1.42
C LEU A 37 -13.01 28.13 -0.46
N PHE A 38 -12.96 26.79 -0.44
CA PHE A 38 -12.02 26.05 0.42
C PHE A 38 -10.57 26.26 0.01
N TRP A 39 -10.27 26.40 -1.28
CA TRP A 39 -8.96 26.81 -1.76
C TRP A 39 -8.57 28.23 -1.28
N LEU A 40 -9.50 29.20 -1.30
CA LEU A 40 -9.25 30.55 -0.78
C LEU A 40 -9.01 30.55 0.74
N LEU A 41 -9.77 29.76 1.49
CA LEU A 41 -9.55 29.56 2.93
C LEU A 41 -8.15 28.97 3.20
N TYR A 42 -7.75 27.98 2.40
CA TYR A 42 -6.39 27.41 2.46
C TYR A 42 -5.30 28.45 2.18
N ALA A 43 -5.50 29.27 1.15
CA ALA A 43 -4.57 30.35 0.80
C ALA A 43 -4.45 31.36 1.94
N PHE A 44 -5.56 31.71 2.60
CA PHE A 44 -5.55 32.56 3.79
C PHE A 44 -4.77 31.93 4.94
N MET A 45 -5.00 30.64 5.24
CA MET A 45 -4.26 29.90 6.27
C MET A 45 -2.75 29.90 6.00
N CYS A 46 -2.34 29.64 4.75
CA CYS A 46 -0.94 29.68 4.34
C CYS A 46 -0.33 31.07 4.55
N ARG A 47 -1.02 32.12 4.07
CA ARG A 47 -0.60 33.51 4.23
C ARG A 47 -0.46 33.89 5.70
N ALA A 48 -1.42 33.56 6.54
CA ALA A 48 -1.40 33.85 7.97
C ALA A 48 -0.25 33.13 8.68
N GLY A 49 -0.06 31.83 8.39
CA GLY A 49 1.01 31.01 8.96
C GLY A 49 2.41 31.55 8.66
N PHE A 50 2.71 31.80 7.38
CA PHE A 50 4.03 32.30 6.99
C PHE A 50 4.27 33.76 7.40
N ARG A 51 3.24 34.61 7.40
CA ARG A 51 3.36 35.98 7.97
C ARG A 51 3.70 35.93 9.45
N ARG A 52 3.08 35.05 10.23
CA ARG A 52 3.39 34.89 11.65
C ARG A 52 4.84 34.42 11.84
N LEU A 53 5.30 33.48 11.02
CA LEU A 53 6.69 32.99 11.06
C LEU A 53 7.71 34.10 10.73
N ILE A 54 7.44 34.92 9.71
CA ILE A 54 8.31 36.03 9.33
C ILE A 54 8.41 37.04 10.49
N ARG A 55 7.29 37.42 11.12
CA ARG A 55 7.30 38.33 12.27
C ARG A 55 8.07 37.76 13.47
N LEU A 56 7.98 36.44 13.70
CA LEU A 56 8.74 35.77 14.76
C LEU A 56 10.25 35.81 14.47
N TYR A 57 10.63 35.59 13.21
CA TYR A 57 12.03 35.68 12.77
C TYR A 57 12.58 37.10 12.96
N GLU A 58 11.84 38.12 12.53
CA GLU A 58 12.23 39.54 12.65
C GLU A 58 12.38 40.01 14.11
N ARG A 59 11.61 39.43 15.03
CA ARG A 59 11.70 39.73 16.47
C ARG A 59 12.89 39.04 17.16
N GLY A 60 13.56 38.09 16.50
CA GLY A 60 14.65 37.33 17.12
C GLY A 60 14.23 36.48 18.32
N SER A 61 12.94 36.19 18.49
CA SER A 61 12.38 35.66 19.74
C SER A 61 12.70 34.20 20.06
N VAL A 62 13.11 33.40 19.06
CA VAL A 62 13.29 31.94 19.22
C VAL A 62 14.51 31.46 18.41
N SER A 63 15.18 30.40 18.87
CA SER A 63 16.19 29.69 18.07
C SER A 63 15.57 28.56 17.24
N GLY A 64 16.21 28.16 16.13
CA GLY A 64 15.76 26.99 15.35
C GLY A 64 14.60 27.23 14.36
N TYR A 65 14.56 28.40 13.72
CA TYR A 65 13.53 28.75 12.73
C TYR A 65 13.37 27.73 11.58
N SER A 66 14.44 27.04 11.17
CA SER A 66 14.37 25.97 10.15
C SER A 66 13.43 24.83 10.57
N ALA A 67 13.42 24.44 11.85
CA ALA A 67 12.53 23.42 12.38
C ALA A 67 11.07 23.91 12.48
N ILE A 68 10.86 25.19 12.79
CA ILE A 68 9.53 25.81 12.82
C ILE A 68 8.96 25.90 11.41
N TYR A 69 9.77 26.36 10.45
CA TYR A 69 9.43 26.40 9.02
C TYR A 69 9.03 25.01 8.52
N SER A 70 9.86 23.99 8.77
CA SER A 70 9.60 22.62 8.32
C SER A 70 8.31 22.05 8.93
N ARG A 71 8.04 22.33 10.22
CA ARG A 71 6.79 21.94 10.88
C ARG A 71 5.57 22.66 10.29
N LEU A 72 5.70 23.94 9.96
CA LEU A 72 4.62 24.72 9.35
C LEU A 72 4.31 24.20 7.94
N VAL A 73 5.33 23.98 7.11
CA VAL A 73 5.19 23.35 5.78
C VAL A 73 4.50 21.99 5.90
N PHE A 74 4.94 21.14 6.82
CA PHE A 74 4.30 19.84 7.05
C PHE A 74 2.81 19.98 7.40
N LYS A 75 2.45 20.86 8.35
CA LYS A 75 1.04 21.08 8.74
C LYS A 75 0.19 21.60 7.58
N LEU A 76 0.71 22.53 6.79
CA LEU A 76 0.01 23.10 5.64
C LEU A 76 -0.11 22.10 4.48
N SER A 77 0.88 21.22 4.27
CA SER A 77 0.78 20.11 3.32
C SER A 77 -0.28 19.08 3.74
N VAL A 78 -0.35 18.74 5.04
CA VAL A 78 -1.43 17.87 5.55
C VAL A 78 -2.79 18.54 5.41
N SER A 79 -2.88 19.85 5.65
CA SER A 79 -4.11 20.62 5.45
C SER A 79 -4.54 20.62 3.98
N ALA A 80 -3.60 20.68 3.02
CA ALA A 80 -3.92 20.54 1.60
C ALA A 80 -4.51 19.16 1.25
N ILE A 81 -4.02 18.09 1.87
CA ILE A 81 -4.59 16.75 1.70
C ILE A 81 -6.02 16.70 2.26
N ILE A 82 -6.24 17.24 3.46
CA ILE A 82 -7.58 17.28 4.07
C ILE A 82 -8.57 18.02 3.16
N ILE A 83 -8.17 19.17 2.63
CA ILE A 83 -9.01 19.95 1.72
C ILE A 83 -9.26 19.20 0.42
N PHE A 84 -8.24 18.57 -0.15
CA PHE A 84 -8.41 17.69 -1.31
C PHE A 84 -9.38 16.53 -1.03
N CYS A 85 -9.33 15.90 0.14
CA CYS A 85 -10.28 14.86 0.53
C CYS A 85 -11.71 15.42 0.63
N ILE A 86 -11.89 16.64 1.15
CA ILE A 86 -13.20 17.32 1.17
C ILE A 86 -13.69 17.59 -0.25
N ASP A 87 -12.83 18.04 -1.16
CA ASP A 87 -13.21 18.25 -2.56
C ASP A 87 -13.67 16.95 -3.22
N VAL A 88 -12.97 15.84 -2.97
CA VAL A 88 -13.33 14.52 -3.50
C VAL A 88 -14.64 14.01 -2.90
N LEU A 89 -14.78 14.01 -1.58
CA LEU A 89 -15.87 13.34 -0.87
C LEU A 89 -17.12 14.21 -0.69
N SER A 90 -16.97 15.52 -0.53
CA SER A 90 -18.08 16.44 -0.25
C SER A 90 -18.50 17.25 -1.47
N PHE A 91 -17.57 17.62 -2.34
CA PHE A 91 -17.86 18.44 -3.53
C PHE A 91 -17.73 17.67 -4.85
N ASN A 92 -17.68 16.33 -4.77
CA ASN A 92 -17.69 15.42 -5.92
C ASN A 92 -16.72 15.81 -7.04
N LEU A 93 -15.46 16.06 -6.67
CA LEU A 93 -14.41 16.41 -7.61
C LEU A 93 -14.31 15.41 -8.78
N LYS A 94 -14.53 14.11 -8.52
CA LYS A 94 -14.49 13.07 -9.56
C LYS A 94 -15.64 13.23 -10.57
N GLY A 95 -16.84 13.58 -10.12
CA GLY A 95 -17.96 13.95 -10.99
C GLY A 95 -17.70 15.25 -11.77
N LEU A 96 -17.11 16.27 -11.13
CA LEU A 96 -16.71 17.52 -11.80
C LEU A 96 -15.76 17.27 -12.98
N ILE A 97 -14.73 16.44 -12.77
CA ILE A 97 -13.78 16.07 -13.83
C ILE A 97 -14.48 15.19 -14.89
N GLY A 98 -15.37 14.31 -14.46
CA GLY A 98 -16.18 13.44 -15.31
C GLY A 98 -17.12 14.19 -16.26
N ALA A 99 -17.61 15.36 -15.86
CA ALA A 99 -18.49 16.20 -16.67
C ALA A 99 -17.77 16.85 -17.87
N ILE A 100 -16.43 16.85 -17.89
CA ILE A 100 -15.64 17.45 -18.97
C ILE A 100 -15.44 16.37 -20.06
N PRO A 101 -15.95 16.57 -21.30
CA PRO A 101 -16.03 15.53 -22.34
C PRO A 101 -14.72 14.81 -22.68
N PHE A 102 -13.57 15.49 -22.53
CA PHE A 102 -12.24 14.91 -22.78
C PHE A 102 -11.61 14.27 -21.53
N LEU A 103 -11.91 14.79 -20.34
CA LEU A 103 -11.29 14.32 -19.09
C LEU A 103 -12.04 13.13 -18.48
N GLY A 104 -13.34 13.01 -18.75
CA GLY A 104 -14.18 11.97 -18.16
C GLY A 104 -14.01 10.58 -18.76
N GLY A 105 -13.55 10.44 -20.00
CA GLY A 105 -13.53 9.16 -20.72
C GLY A 105 -12.31 8.26 -20.44
N ILE A 106 -11.21 8.80 -19.90
CA ILE A 106 -9.95 8.06 -19.75
C ILE A 106 -9.38 8.28 -18.34
N ASN A 107 -9.01 7.19 -17.66
CA ASN A 107 -8.59 7.23 -16.25
C ASN A 107 -7.36 8.12 -16.04
N ILE A 108 -6.41 8.10 -16.98
CA ILE A 108 -5.21 8.95 -16.90
C ILE A 108 -5.55 10.44 -16.78
N PHE A 109 -6.56 10.92 -17.52
CA PHE A 109 -6.93 12.33 -17.52
C PHE A 109 -7.67 12.71 -16.24
N GLN A 110 -8.49 11.80 -15.72
CA GLN A 110 -9.13 12.00 -14.41
C GLN A 110 -8.08 12.14 -13.31
N GLY A 111 -7.15 11.18 -13.22
CA GLY A 111 -6.11 11.21 -12.20
C GLY A 111 -5.12 12.37 -12.37
N LEU A 112 -4.78 12.74 -13.62
CA LEU A 112 -3.90 13.88 -13.87
C LEU A 112 -4.54 15.19 -13.42
N SER A 113 -5.85 15.34 -13.64
CA SER A 113 -6.62 16.50 -13.17
C SER A 113 -6.60 16.60 -11.65
N ALA A 114 -6.78 15.47 -10.95
CA ALA A 114 -6.65 15.41 -9.49
C ALA A 114 -5.24 15.80 -9.01
N VAL A 115 -4.19 15.28 -9.66
CA VAL A 115 -2.79 15.62 -9.35
C VAL A 115 -2.49 17.10 -9.60
N VAL A 116 -3.02 17.66 -10.68
CA VAL A 116 -2.87 19.09 -11.03
C VAL A 116 -3.54 19.97 -9.98
N LEU A 117 -4.76 19.63 -9.55
CA LEU A 117 -5.43 20.37 -8.47
C LEU A 117 -4.65 20.30 -7.15
N PHE A 118 -4.17 19.12 -6.77
CA PHE A 118 -3.34 19.01 -5.56
C PHE A 118 -2.02 19.78 -5.68
N MET A 119 -1.40 19.78 -6.86
CA MET A 119 -0.22 20.60 -7.15
C MET A 119 -0.49 22.10 -7.08
N LEU A 120 -1.70 22.55 -7.42
CA LEU A 120 -2.14 23.93 -7.22
C LEU A 120 -2.16 24.29 -5.73
N TYR A 121 -2.63 23.38 -4.87
CA TYR A 121 -2.62 23.59 -3.41
C TYR A 121 -1.19 23.71 -2.88
N LEU A 122 -0.30 22.78 -3.24
CA LEU A 122 1.11 22.87 -2.85
C LEU A 122 1.78 24.14 -3.39
N SER A 123 1.47 24.55 -4.62
CA SER A 123 2.01 25.78 -5.22
C SER A 123 1.52 27.03 -4.50
N THR A 124 0.28 27.05 -4.03
CA THR A 124 -0.28 28.12 -3.20
C THR A 124 0.48 28.24 -1.88
N MET A 125 0.77 27.10 -1.23
CA MET A 125 1.61 27.08 -0.03
C MET A 125 3.01 27.59 -0.32
N TRP A 126 3.67 27.11 -1.38
CA TRP A 126 5.02 27.55 -1.75
C TRP A 126 5.10 29.03 -2.08
N TYR A 127 4.06 29.59 -2.71
CA TYR A 127 3.96 31.03 -2.97
C TYR A 127 4.06 31.87 -1.69
N PHE A 128 3.38 31.45 -0.61
CA PHE A 128 3.46 32.13 0.68
C PHE A 128 4.68 31.72 1.51
N ALA A 129 5.27 30.55 1.26
CA ALA A 129 6.44 30.05 1.95
C ALA A 129 7.74 30.74 1.53
N GLN A 130 7.83 31.16 0.27
CA GLN A 130 9.07 31.70 -0.32
C GLN A 130 9.70 32.85 0.49
N PRO A 131 8.98 33.90 0.94
CA PRO A 131 9.62 35.00 1.65
C PRO A 131 10.21 34.56 3.00
N ALA A 132 9.53 33.61 3.68
CA ALA A 132 10.04 33.03 4.92
C ALA A 132 11.28 32.17 4.65
N TYR A 133 11.27 31.40 3.56
CA TYR A 133 12.41 30.58 3.13
C TYR A 133 13.65 31.43 2.88
N CYS A 134 13.53 32.50 2.10
CA CYS A 134 14.66 33.38 1.78
C CYS A 134 15.29 33.99 3.03
N LYS A 135 14.48 34.46 3.99
CA LYS A 135 14.97 35.02 5.26
C LYS A 135 15.65 33.98 6.16
N ILE A 136 15.05 32.80 6.30
CA ILE A 136 15.54 31.77 7.23
C ILE A 136 16.83 31.10 6.71
N PHE A 137 16.90 30.84 5.41
CA PHE A 137 18.00 30.10 4.80
C PHE A 137 19.05 31.02 4.13
N GLY A 138 18.82 32.34 4.09
CA GLY A 138 19.75 33.30 3.50
C GLY A 138 19.88 33.17 1.97
N ILE A 139 18.86 32.63 1.32
CA ILE A 139 18.88 32.33 -0.11
C ILE A 139 18.01 33.35 -0.86
N ASN A 140 18.59 34.08 -1.81
CA ASN A 140 17.83 34.96 -2.70
C ASN A 140 17.25 34.17 -3.87
N LEU A 141 15.96 33.87 -3.84
CA LEU A 141 15.21 33.24 -4.94
C LEU A 141 13.97 34.06 -5.22
N ASP A 142 13.58 34.20 -6.48
CA ASP A 142 12.30 34.80 -6.81
C ASP A 142 11.16 33.78 -6.57
N LYS A 143 9.91 34.24 -6.61
CA LYS A 143 8.75 33.36 -6.39
C LYS A 143 8.59 32.33 -7.50
N LYS A 144 8.85 32.70 -8.76
CA LYS A 144 8.65 31.79 -9.88
C LYS A 144 9.70 30.67 -9.86
N GLY A 145 10.97 31.00 -9.61
CA GLY A 145 12.06 30.05 -9.44
C GLY A 145 11.81 29.10 -8.25
N PHE A 146 11.36 29.63 -7.11
CA PHE A 146 11.03 28.79 -5.95
C PHE A 146 9.89 27.80 -6.23
N ILE A 147 8.80 28.24 -6.84
CA ILE A 147 7.65 27.37 -7.18
C ILE A 147 8.05 26.37 -8.26
N SER A 148 8.65 26.82 -9.36
CA SER A 148 9.08 25.93 -10.46
C SER A 148 10.10 24.90 -9.98
N GLY A 149 11.05 25.29 -9.12
CA GLY A 149 12.02 24.38 -8.51
C GLY A 149 11.35 23.29 -7.67
N ASN A 150 10.34 23.66 -6.86
CA ASN A 150 9.56 22.67 -6.11
C ASN A 150 8.71 21.77 -7.02
N ILE A 151 8.11 22.30 -8.10
CA ILE A 151 7.34 21.50 -9.06
C ILE A 151 8.24 20.48 -9.75
N ARG A 152 9.37 20.92 -10.33
CA ARG A 152 10.36 20.05 -10.98
C ARG A 152 10.90 19.00 -10.02
N PHE A 153 11.11 19.37 -8.75
CA PHE A 153 11.56 18.42 -7.75
C PHE A 153 10.53 17.32 -7.50
N ASN A 154 9.22 17.58 -7.58
CA ASN A 154 8.18 16.61 -7.27
C ASN A 154 7.64 15.83 -8.48
N ILE A 155 7.96 16.23 -9.71
CA ILE A 155 7.41 15.60 -10.93
C ILE A 155 7.73 14.10 -11.04
N HIS A 156 8.89 13.68 -10.54
CA HIS A 156 9.31 12.27 -10.56
C HIS A 156 8.39 11.35 -9.76
N VAL A 157 7.64 11.89 -8.78
CA VAL A 157 6.68 11.12 -7.98
C VAL A 157 5.48 10.71 -8.82
N ILE A 158 5.08 11.55 -9.77
CA ILE A 158 3.91 11.34 -10.63
C ILE A 158 4.23 10.34 -11.75
N PHE A 159 5.50 10.26 -12.16
CA PHE A 159 5.92 9.48 -13.33
C PHE A 159 5.59 7.97 -13.24
N PRO A 160 5.88 7.24 -12.15
CA PRO A 160 5.48 5.83 -12.03
C PRO A 160 3.96 5.63 -12.15
N TRP A 161 3.18 6.47 -11.47
CA TRP A 161 1.72 6.39 -11.53
C TRP A 161 1.20 6.70 -12.94
N LEU A 162 1.78 7.69 -13.62
CA LEU A 162 1.43 8.05 -14.98
C LEU A 162 1.69 6.89 -15.96
N LEU A 163 2.88 6.27 -15.88
CA LEU A 163 3.20 5.11 -16.72
C LEU A 163 2.26 3.92 -16.45
N LEU A 164 1.96 3.62 -15.19
CA LEU A 164 0.99 2.58 -14.84
C LEU A 164 -0.40 2.89 -15.40
N SER A 165 -0.83 4.15 -15.32
CA SER A 165 -2.14 4.57 -15.83
C SER A 165 -2.20 4.43 -17.36
N ILE A 166 -1.14 4.84 -18.08
CA ILE A 166 -1.04 4.64 -19.54
C ILE A 166 -1.14 3.15 -19.88
N VAL A 167 -0.36 2.30 -19.21
CA VAL A 167 -0.36 0.86 -19.49
C VAL A 167 -1.72 0.24 -19.17
N SER A 168 -2.34 0.62 -18.06
CA SER A 168 -3.68 0.16 -17.68
C SER A 168 -4.74 0.56 -18.70
N ASP A 169 -4.73 1.81 -19.17
CA ASP A 169 -5.67 2.28 -20.19
C ASP A 169 -5.41 1.55 -21.53
N LEU A 170 -4.15 1.35 -21.94
CA LEU A 170 -3.80 0.57 -23.13
C LEU A 170 -4.30 -0.88 -23.05
N ILE A 171 -4.18 -1.54 -21.89
CA ILE A 171 -4.70 -2.89 -21.67
C ILE A 171 -6.24 -2.90 -21.74
N THR A 172 -6.88 -1.88 -21.17
CA THR A 172 -8.34 -1.77 -21.13
C THR A 172 -8.94 -1.64 -22.53
N TYR A 173 -8.29 -0.86 -23.40
CA TYR A 173 -8.71 -0.65 -24.80
C TYR A 173 -8.09 -1.65 -25.78
N SER A 174 -7.29 -2.60 -25.30
CA SER A 174 -6.64 -3.60 -26.13
C SER A 174 -7.59 -4.75 -26.50
N PRO A 175 -7.54 -5.27 -27.75
CA PRO A 175 -8.32 -6.44 -28.14
C PRO A 175 -7.78 -7.77 -27.56
N PHE A 176 -6.61 -7.76 -26.91
CA PHE A 176 -5.94 -8.98 -26.41
C PHE A 176 -6.54 -9.49 -25.09
N THR A 177 -7.56 -10.35 -25.18
CA THR A 177 -8.26 -10.95 -24.02
C THR A 177 -7.37 -11.80 -23.11
N GLY A 178 -6.34 -12.45 -23.66
CA GLY A 178 -5.40 -13.27 -22.88
C GLY A 178 -4.58 -12.48 -21.87
N LEU A 179 -4.07 -11.30 -22.26
CA LEU A 179 -3.33 -10.41 -21.37
C LEU A 179 -4.24 -9.86 -20.27
N LYS A 180 -5.47 -9.49 -20.63
CA LYS A 180 -6.47 -9.00 -19.68
C LYS A 180 -6.81 -10.07 -18.64
N GLY A 181 -7.13 -11.29 -19.06
CA GLY A 181 -7.43 -12.41 -18.15
C GLY A 181 -6.24 -12.83 -17.28
N PHE A 182 -5.00 -12.65 -17.75
CA PHE A 182 -3.81 -12.84 -16.91
C PHE A 182 -3.72 -11.77 -15.81
N LEU A 183 -3.92 -10.49 -16.15
CA LEU A 183 -3.84 -9.36 -15.23
C LEU A 183 -5.04 -9.23 -14.29
N GLU A 184 -6.15 -9.92 -14.57
CA GLU A 184 -7.26 -10.07 -13.63
C GLU A 184 -6.92 -11.03 -12.48
N ARG A 185 -5.89 -11.87 -12.62
CA ARG A 185 -5.44 -12.79 -11.55
C ARG A 185 -4.47 -12.08 -10.60
N PRO A 186 -4.54 -12.31 -9.27
CA PRO A 186 -3.62 -11.69 -8.31
C PRO A 186 -2.13 -11.92 -8.63
N LEU A 187 -1.76 -13.15 -9.01
CA LEU A 187 -0.39 -13.47 -9.41
C LEU A 187 0.05 -12.71 -10.68
N GLY A 188 -0.87 -12.47 -11.62
CA GLY A 188 -0.59 -11.70 -12.82
C GLY A 188 -0.35 -10.23 -12.51
N GLN A 189 -1.14 -9.63 -11.62
CA GLN A 189 -0.93 -8.26 -11.14
C GLN A 189 0.41 -8.10 -10.43
N ILE A 190 0.76 -9.03 -9.53
CA ILE A 190 2.05 -9.03 -8.83
C ILE A 190 3.20 -9.16 -9.84
N GLY A 191 3.12 -10.11 -10.77
CA GLY A 191 4.13 -10.32 -11.80
C GLY A 191 4.34 -9.08 -12.68
N PHE A 192 3.25 -8.46 -13.12
CA PHE A 192 3.27 -7.21 -13.87
C PHE A 192 3.92 -6.07 -13.07
N PHE A 193 3.53 -5.89 -11.80
CA PHE A 193 4.07 -4.83 -10.97
C PHE A 193 5.57 -5.02 -10.69
N VAL A 194 6.02 -6.26 -10.46
CA VAL A 194 7.45 -6.57 -10.29
C VAL A 194 8.23 -6.24 -11.56
N LEU A 195 7.74 -6.66 -12.74
CA LEU A 195 8.35 -6.33 -14.01
C LEU A 195 8.43 -4.81 -14.22
N PHE A 196 7.34 -4.11 -13.95
CA PHE A 196 7.24 -2.66 -14.03
C PHE A 196 8.27 -1.96 -13.11
N LEU A 197 8.39 -2.41 -11.85
CA LEU A 197 9.36 -1.87 -10.91
C LEU A 197 10.80 -2.09 -11.39
N ILE A 198 11.12 -3.24 -11.97
CA ILE A 198 12.45 -3.52 -12.54
C ILE A 198 12.77 -2.54 -13.66
N ILE A 199 11.84 -2.33 -14.59
CA ILE A 199 11.99 -1.40 -15.71
C ILE A 199 12.22 0.02 -15.16
N ILE A 200 11.37 0.48 -14.24
CA ILE A 200 11.54 1.80 -13.61
C ILE A 200 12.88 1.91 -12.93
N MET A 201 13.31 0.92 -12.16
CA MET A 201 14.57 0.95 -11.43
C MET A 201 15.81 1.10 -12.33
N ILE A 202 15.73 0.62 -13.56
CA ILE A 202 16.80 0.72 -14.55
C ILE A 202 16.75 2.08 -15.27
N TYR A 203 15.57 2.48 -15.75
CA TYR A 203 15.45 3.61 -16.70
C TYR A 203 15.09 4.94 -16.05
N ILE A 204 14.50 4.96 -14.85
CA ILE A 204 14.10 6.20 -14.19
C ILE A 204 15.24 7.18 -13.92
N PRO A 205 16.50 6.78 -13.63
CA PRO A 205 17.58 7.74 -13.44
C PRO A 205 17.85 8.59 -14.69
N VAL A 206 17.70 8.01 -15.88
CA VAL A 206 17.89 8.72 -17.17
C VAL A 206 16.81 9.78 -17.35
N VAL A 207 15.56 9.40 -17.05
CA VAL A 207 14.39 10.28 -17.15
C VAL A 207 14.48 11.41 -16.12
N ILE A 208 14.75 11.10 -14.86
CA ILE A 208 14.84 12.07 -13.77
C ILE A 208 15.94 13.10 -14.04
N ARG A 209 17.11 12.67 -14.55
CA ARG A 209 18.21 13.58 -14.93
C ARG A 209 17.72 14.68 -15.88
N TYR A 210 16.90 14.33 -16.87
CA TYR A 210 16.33 15.28 -17.82
C TYR A 210 15.35 16.25 -17.14
N PHE A 211 14.39 15.72 -16.37
CA PHE A 211 13.38 16.54 -15.67
C PHE A 211 13.99 17.49 -14.63
N TRP A 212 15.06 17.08 -13.96
CA TRP A 212 15.79 17.93 -13.01
C TRP A 212 16.77 18.88 -13.70
N GLY A 213 16.91 18.84 -15.02
CA GLY A 213 17.79 19.74 -15.77
C GLY A 213 19.28 19.53 -15.47
N CYS A 214 19.66 18.32 -15.06
CA CYS A 214 21.02 17.99 -14.68
C CYS A 214 21.97 18.03 -15.89
N LYS A 215 23.09 18.75 -15.77
CA LYS A 215 24.10 18.88 -16.83
C LYS A 215 25.38 18.14 -16.44
N PRO A 216 26.14 17.57 -17.39
CA PRO A 216 27.46 17.00 -17.09
C PRO A 216 28.36 18.00 -16.37
N LEU A 217 29.04 17.54 -15.31
CA LEU A 217 30.00 18.35 -14.58
C LEU A 217 31.36 18.22 -15.26
N THR A 218 31.69 19.20 -16.12
CA THR A 218 32.94 19.25 -16.90
C THR A 218 33.79 20.46 -16.51
N GLY A 219 35.12 20.30 -16.43
CA GLY A 219 36.06 21.43 -16.37
C GLY A 219 36.33 22.06 -15.00
N SER A 220 35.88 21.45 -13.89
CA SER A 220 36.22 21.90 -12.53
C SER A 220 37.33 21.04 -11.91
N PRO A 221 38.37 21.64 -11.26
CA PRO A 221 39.40 20.88 -10.54
C PRO A 221 38.82 19.95 -9.46
N LYS A 222 37.76 20.38 -8.77
CA LYS A 222 37.04 19.57 -7.78
C LYS A 222 36.34 18.37 -8.45
N ALA A 223 35.72 18.58 -9.61
CA ALA A 223 35.06 17.52 -10.36
C ALA A 223 36.07 16.45 -10.81
N GLU A 224 37.23 16.86 -11.31
CA GLU A 224 38.29 15.95 -11.70
C GLU A 224 38.90 15.21 -10.49
N GLY A 225 39.04 15.90 -9.36
CA GLY A 225 39.42 15.27 -8.09
C GLY A 225 38.47 14.14 -7.67
N ILE A 226 37.16 14.37 -7.78
CA ILE A 226 36.14 13.35 -7.52
C ILE A 226 36.30 12.16 -8.48
N ARG A 227 36.49 12.43 -9.79
CA ARG A 227 36.65 11.37 -10.79
C ARG A 227 37.85 10.48 -10.48
N ARG A 228 38.99 11.07 -10.13
CA ARG A 228 40.20 10.33 -9.71
C ARG A 228 39.96 9.52 -8.43
N PHE A 229 39.33 10.11 -7.43
CA PHE A 229 39.01 9.42 -6.17
C PHE A 229 38.13 8.19 -6.42
N LEU A 230 37.02 8.35 -7.17
CA LEU A 230 36.13 7.24 -7.52
C LEU A 230 36.81 6.17 -8.38
N SER A 231 37.69 6.57 -9.30
CA SER A 231 38.52 5.64 -10.07
C SER A 231 39.44 4.82 -9.16
N GLY A 232 40.04 5.43 -8.14
CA GLY A 232 40.84 4.74 -7.13
C GLY A 232 40.04 3.71 -6.32
N LEU A 233 38.73 3.94 -6.16
CA LEU A 233 37.80 2.97 -5.55
C LEU A 233 37.31 1.88 -6.52
N ASN A 234 37.71 1.92 -7.79
CA ASN A 234 37.15 1.11 -8.87
C ASN A 234 35.61 1.19 -8.93
N PHE A 235 35.06 2.36 -8.58
CA PHE A 235 33.62 2.56 -8.51
C PHE A 235 33.08 2.89 -9.90
N LYS A 236 32.20 2.02 -10.43
CA LYS A 236 31.61 2.18 -11.76
C LYS A 236 30.34 3.04 -11.71
N TYR A 237 30.33 4.10 -12.51
CA TYR A 237 29.20 5.03 -12.70
C TYR A 237 29.18 5.49 -14.16
N ARG A 238 28.05 6.07 -14.59
CA ARG A 238 27.89 6.60 -15.95
C ARG A 238 28.45 8.01 -16.07
N ASP A 239 28.02 8.93 -15.19
CA ASP A 239 28.52 10.32 -15.19
C ASP A 239 28.29 11.01 -13.83
N ILE A 240 29.02 12.12 -13.62
CA ILE A 240 28.81 13.08 -12.53
C ILE A 240 28.13 14.30 -13.12
N VAL A 241 26.99 14.70 -12.55
CA VAL A 241 26.15 15.77 -13.08
C VAL A 241 25.88 16.84 -12.02
N SER A 242 25.73 18.09 -12.46
CA SER A 242 25.25 19.18 -11.62
C SER A 242 23.77 18.98 -11.31
N TRP A 243 23.37 19.34 -10.10
CA TRP A 243 21.99 19.28 -9.65
C TRP A 243 21.47 20.71 -9.37
N PRO A 244 20.71 21.31 -10.30
CA PRO A 244 20.26 22.71 -10.17
C PRO A 244 19.03 22.83 -9.25
N LEU A 245 19.02 22.12 -8.11
CA LEU A 245 17.90 22.12 -7.18
C LEU A 245 17.77 23.48 -6.49
N LEU A 246 16.60 24.13 -6.63
CA LEU A 246 16.38 25.51 -6.20
C LEU A 246 17.49 26.45 -6.72
N GLU A 247 17.75 26.41 -8.03
CA GLU A 247 18.84 27.13 -8.71
C GLU A 247 20.25 26.74 -8.20
N GLY A 248 20.43 25.51 -7.72
CA GLY A 248 21.70 25.01 -7.20
C GLY A 248 22.03 25.48 -5.78
N LYS A 249 21.12 26.24 -5.14
CA LYS A 249 21.33 26.87 -3.82
C LYS A 249 21.08 25.93 -2.65
N LEU A 250 20.43 24.79 -2.87
CA LEU A 250 20.28 23.76 -1.86
C LEU A 250 21.59 22.95 -1.76
N MET A 251 22.07 22.69 -0.55
CA MET A 251 23.28 21.88 -0.34
C MET A 251 22.92 20.40 -0.25
N THR A 252 23.14 19.64 -1.32
CA THR A 252 22.88 18.19 -1.33
C THR A 252 23.70 17.48 -2.40
N ALA A 253 23.96 16.20 -2.16
CA ALA A 253 24.45 15.26 -3.15
C ALA A 253 23.51 14.06 -3.16
N GLY A 254 23.55 13.26 -4.22
CA GLY A 254 22.76 12.06 -4.31
C GLY A 254 23.25 11.12 -5.39
N ILE A 255 23.07 9.82 -5.16
CA ILE A 255 23.27 8.80 -6.17
C ILE A 255 21.95 8.22 -6.66
N MET A 256 21.83 8.04 -7.97
CA MET A 256 20.68 7.36 -8.60
C MET A 256 21.16 6.24 -9.52
N GLY A 257 20.45 5.12 -9.52
CA GLY A 257 20.67 4.01 -10.45
C GLY A 257 21.38 2.81 -9.84
N ILE A 258 20.78 1.64 -10.08
CA ILE A 258 21.26 0.35 -9.58
C ILE A 258 22.32 -0.25 -10.51
N LEU A 259 22.21 -0.02 -11.82
CA LEU A 259 23.18 -0.51 -12.80
C LEU A 259 24.25 0.54 -13.09
N PRO A 260 25.55 0.17 -13.16
CA PRO A 260 26.63 1.14 -13.41
C PRO A 260 26.42 2.01 -14.65
N GLY A 261 25.92 1.43 -15.75
CA GLY A 261 25.66 2.16 -17.01
C GLY A 261 24.50 3.14 -16.94
N TYR A 262 23.69 3.12 -15.88
CA TYR A 262 22.55 4.01 -15.63
C TYR A 262 22.71 4.76 -14.31
N ARG A 263 23.91 4.72 -13.71
CA ARG A 263 24.19 5.31 -12.41
C ARG A 263 24.74 6.72 -12.54
N TYR A 264 24.08 7.68 -11.93
CA TYR A 264 24.48 9.09 -11.93
C TYR A 264 24.78 9.56 -10.51
N ILE A 265 25.88 10.29 -10.35
CA ILE A 265 26.21 11.01 -9.12
C ILE A 265 25.85 12.47 -9.34
N MET A 266 24.99 13.00 -8.50
CA MET A 266 24.48 14.36 -8.57
C MET A 266 25.04 15.18 -7.43
N ILE A 267 25.52 16.38 -7.73
CA ILE A 267 26.07 17.29 -6.73
C ILE A 267 25.56 18.70 -7.05
N THR A 268 25.06 19.41 -6.03
CA THR A 268 24.63 20.80 -6.21
C THR A 268 25.81 21.76 -6.22
N ASP A 269 25.65 22.88 -6.93
CA ASP A 269 26.71 23.89 -7.09
C ASP A 269 27.13 24.47 -5.74
N SER A 270 26.18 24.79 -4.85
CA SER A 270 26.49 25.28 -3.50
C SER A 270 27.29 24.28 -2.66
N LEU A 271 27.04 22.98 -2.81
CA LEU A 271 27.81 21.97 -2.09
C LEU A 271 29.25 21.87 -2.62
N MET A 272 29.42 21.97 -3.95
CA MET A 272 30.73 22.03 -4.59
C MET A 272 31.54 23.24 -4.09
N ASP A 273 30.90 24.39 -3.90
CA ASP A 273 31.58 25.63 -3.49
C ASP A 273 32.07 25.58 -2.05
N ILE A 274 31.23 25.09 -1.13
CA ILE A 274 31.46 25.15 0.32
C ILE A 274 32.44 24.07 0.81
N LEU A 275 32.45 22.89 0.19
CA LEU A 275 33.26 21.77 0.66
C LEU A 275 34.69 21.82 0.09
N THR A 276 35.65 21.48 0.95
CA THR A 276 37.04 21.25 0.55
C THR A 276 37.18 19.92 -0.20
N PRO A 277 38.24 19.69 -0.99
CA PRO A 277 38.40 18.43 -1.73
C PRO A 277 38.32 17.15 -0.86
N PRO A 278 38.92 17.08 0.36
CA PRO A 278 38.75 15.93 1.25
C PRO A 278 37.30 15.73 1.73
N GLU A 279 36.60 16.81 2.07
CA GLU A 279 35.19 16.76 2.49
C GLU A 279 34.29 16.29 1.34
N LEU A 280 34.55 16.76 0.13
CA LEU A 280 33.82 16.39 -1.07
C LEU A 280 34.04 14.91 -1.42
N ASN A 281 35.27 14.41 -1.32
CA ASN A 281 35.57 12.98 -1.46
C ASN A 281 34.81 12.16 -0.40
N ALA A 282 34.67 12.66 0.82
CA ALA A 282 33.91 11.99 1.88
C ALA A 282 32.42 11.93 1.61
N VAL A 283 31.82 13.02 1.10
CA VAL A 283 30.41 13.01 0.68
C VAL A 283 30.21 12.05 -0.49
N VAL A 284 31.09 12.05 -1.49
CA VAL A 284 30.97 11.14 -2.62
C VAL A 284 31.21 9.67 -2.21
N ALA A 285 32.11 9.42 -1.24
CA ALA A 285 32.28 8.10 -0.65
C ALA A 285 31.01 7.64 0.07
N HIS A 286 30.34 8.54 0.81
CA HIS A 286 29.04 8.28 1.43
C HIS A 286 28.00 7.87 0.37
N GLU A 287 27.87 8.65 -0.71
CA GLU A 287 26.98 8.32 -1.83
C GLU A 287 27.32 6.97 -2.49
N ALA A 288 28.60 6.68 -2.73
CA ALA A 288 29.05 5.38 -3.23
C ALA A 288 28.70 4.24 -2.25
N GLY A 289 28.75 4.50 -0.94
CA GLY A 289 28.32 3.59 0.11
C GLY A 289 26.87 3.14 -0.05
N HIS A 290 25.98 4.02 -0.51
CA HIS A 290 24.58 3.63 -0.81
C HIS A 290 24.47 2.61 -1.94
N ALA A 291 25.28 2.77 -2.99
CA ALA A 291 25.32 1.82 -4.11
C ALA A 291 25.97 0.49 -3.71
N ILE A 292 27.08 0.52 -2.98
CA ILE A 292 27.83 -0.66 -2.54
C ILE A 292 26.99 -1.53 -1.62
N HIS A 293 26.27 -0.92 -0.68
CA HIS A 293 25.36 -1.64 0.21
C HIS A 293 23.99 -1.94 -0.41
N LYS A 294 23.79 -1.61 -1.69
CA LYS A 294 22.55 -1.86 -2.46
C LYS A 294 21.31 -1.27 -1.78
N HIS A 295 21.43 -0.09 -1.16
CA HIS A 295 20.34 0.53 -0.41
C HIS A 295 19.10 0.78 -1.28
N GLN A 296 19.28 1.19 -2.54
CA GLN A 296 18.17 1.37 -3.49
C GLN A 296 17.40 0.07 -3.73
N VAL A 297 18.09 -1.06 -3.97
CA VAL A 297 17.44 -2.38 -4.16
C VAL A 297 16.67 -2.79 -2.90
N LYS A 298 17.29 -2.65 -1.72
CA LYS A 298 16.64 -2.99 -0.45
C LYS A 298 15.41 -2.13 -0.21
N LEU A 299 15.46 -0.84 -0.55
CA LEU A 299 14.34 0.08 -0.44
C LEU A 299 13.21 -0.32 -1.40
N THR A 300 13.53 -0.70 -2.64
CA THR A 300 12.53 -1.20 -3.60
C THR A 300 11.85 -2.47 -3.12
N LEU A 301 12.58 -3.39 -2.49
CA LEU A 301 12.00 -4.58 -1.89
C LEU A 301 11.10 -4.26 -0.67
N LEU A 302 11.42 -3.22 0.11
CA LEU A 302 10.53 -2.72 1.15
C LEU A 302 9.24 -2.15 0.53
N PHE A 303 9.35 -1.31 -0.51
CA PHE A 303 8.18 -0.80 -1.25
C PHE A 303 7.32 -1.92 -1.85
N LEU A 304 7.95 -2.92 -2.47
CA LEU A 304 7.25 -4.09 -3.00
C LEU A 304 6.55 -4.88 -1.88
N GLY A 305 7.20 -5.02 -0.72
CA GLY A 305 6.59 -5.65 0.45
C GLY A 305 5.35 -4.90 0.92
N PHE A 306 5.38 -3.57 0.99
CA PHE A 306 4.18 -2.78 1.29
C PHE A 306 3.07 -3.00 0.26
N PHE A 307 3.41 -3.01 -1.03
CA PHE A 307 2.44 -3.25 -2.09
C PHE A 307 1.76 -4.62 -1.96
N ILE A 308 2.54 -5.69 -1.73
CA ILE A 308 2.02 -7.06 -1.53
C ILE A 308 1.07 -7.12 -0.33
N LEU A 309 1.41 -6.44 0.77
CA LEU A 309 0.58 -6.39 1.97
C LEU A 309 -0.74 -5.66 1.73
N VAL A 310 -0.70 -4.50 1.06
CA VAL A 310 -1.91 -3.69 0.80
C VAL A 310 -2.83 -4.39 -0.20
N THR A 311 -2.30 -4.91 -1.29
CA THR A 311 -3.10 -5.66 -2.28
C THR A 311 -3.72 -6.91 -1.66
N GLY A 312 -2.94 -7.66 -0.89
CA GLY A 312 -3.45 -8.86 -0.22
C GLY A 312 -4.51 -8.54 0.83
N LEU A 313 -4.42 -7.38 1.49
CA LEU A 313 -5.43 -6.92 2.43
C LEU A 313 -6.71 -6.47 1.70
N ILE A 314 -6.59 -5.70 0.61
CA ILE A 314 -7.74 -5.22 -0.18
C ILE A 314 -8.48 -6.39 -0.83
N ASP A 315 -7.75 -7.36 -1.39
CA ASP A 315 -8.32 -8.55 -2.04
C ASP A 315 -8.84 -9.60 -1.05
N SER A 316 -8.64 -9.36 0.25
CA SER A 316 -9.08 -10.29 1.27
C SER A 316 -10.56 -10.12 1.62
N GLU A 317 -11.30 -11.23 1.57
CA GLU A 317 -12.70 -11.28 1.98
C GLU A 317 -12.86 -10.91 3.47
N TYR A 318 -11.93 -11.34 4.32
CA TYR A 318 -11.99 -11.01 5.75
C TYR A 318 -11.81 -9.51 6.02
N PHE A 319 -11.05 -8.74 5.22
CA PHE A 319 -11.00 -7.28 5.40
C PHE A 319 -12.36 -6.65 5.13
N LEU A 320 -12.99 -7.01 4.01
CA LEU A 320 -14.33 -6.52 3.66
C LEU A 320 -15.37 -6.91 4.71
N ILE A 321 -15.39 -8.17 5.11
CA ILE A 321 -16.31 -8.71 6.12
C ILE A 321 -16.11 -8.02 7.47
N PHE A 322 -14.87 -7.91 7.93
CA PHE A 322 -14.55 -7.25 9.20
C PHE A 322 -15.00 -5.80 9.16
N MET A 323 -14.63 -5.05 8.12
CA MET A 323 -15.02 -3.65 8.00
C MET A 323 -16.54 -3.47 7.89
N GLY A 324 -17.24 -4.35 7.17
CA GLY A 324 -18.70 -4.38 7.13
C GLY A 324 -19.34 -4.60 8.51
N TYR A 325 -18.79 -5.51 9.30
CA TYR A 325 -19.20 -5.73 10.69
C TYR A 325 -18.97 -4.50 11.58
N LEU A 326 -17.83 -3.81 11.43
CA LEU A 326 -17.55 -2.59 12.19
C LEU A 326 -18.54 -1.48 11.82
N ILE A 327 -18.83 -1.32 10.53
CA ILE A 327 -19.80 -0.34 10.03
C ILE A 327 -21.20 -0.64 10.58
N SER A 328 -21.64 -1.90 10.57
CA SER A 328 -22.99 -2.26 11.07
C SER A 328 -23.15 -1.98 12.57
N LYS A 329 -22.06 -2.04 13.36
CA LYS A 329 -22.08 -1.67 14.78
C LYS A 329 -22.06 -0.17 15.02
N ILE A 330 -21.40 0.61 14.17
CA ILE A 330 -21.29 2.07 14.31
C ILE A 330 -22.53 2.77 13.75
N SER A 331 -23.08 2.27 12.64
CA SER A 331 -24.21 2.88 11.94
C SER A 331 -25.22 1.80 11.54
N PRO A 332 -26.11 1.40 12.47
CA PRO A 332 -27.12 0.37 12.21
C PRO A 332 -28.13 0.76 11.12
N GLN A 333 -28.35 2.06 10.90
CA GLN A 333 -29.26 2.60 9.88
C GLN A 333 -28.61 2.79 8.51
N GLY A 334 -27.33 2.38 8.36
CA GLY A 334 -26.56 2.53 7.14
C GLY A 334 -25.78 3.84 7.07
N MET A 335 -24.60 3.79 6.43
CA MET A 335 -23.76 4.94 6.15
C MET A 335 -23.99 5.45 4.73
N THR A 336 -23.80 6.75 4.52
CA THR A 336 -23.69 7.30 3.16
C THR A 336 -22.49 6.68 2.43
N GLU A 337 -22.56 6.56 1.10
CA GLU A 337 -21.48 5.97 0.29
C GLU A 337 -20.12 6.63 0.56
N ASN A 338 -20.08 7.97 0.65
CA ASN A 338 -18.85 8.73 0.91
C ASN A 338 -18.26 8.43 2.30
N LEU A 339 -19.11 8.21 3.31
CA LEU A 339 -18.65 7.84 4.65
C LEU A 339 -18.11 6.41 4.66
N SER A 340 -18.79 5.48 3.97
CA SER A 340 -18.30 4.11 3.78
C SER A 340 -16.91 4.09 3.12
N VAL A 341 -16.71 4.86 2.05
CA VAL A 341 -15.38 5.00 1.40
C VAL A 341 -14.32 5.47 2.39
N LEU A 342 -14.62 6.48 3.22
CA LEU A 342 -13.69 6.94 4.23
C LEU A 342 -13.36 5.85 5.26
N PHE A 343 -14.37 5.10 5.71
CA PHE A 343 -14.18 3.98 6.64
C PHE A 343 -13.29 2.87 6.05
N PHE A 344 -13.44 2.52 4.77
CA PHE A 344 -12.58 1.52 4.11
C PHE A 344 -11.17 2.05 3.81
N THR A 345 -11.03 3.33 3.44
CA THR A 345 -9.73 3.91 3.04
C THR A 345 -8.87 4.37 4.21
N ALA A 346 -9.47 4.82 5.31
CA ALA A 346 -8.72 5.32 6.47
C ALA A 346 -7.76 4.27 7.08
N PRO A 347 -8.15 2.99 7.30
CA PRO A 347 -7.23 1.95 7.75
C PRO A 347 -6.04 1.76 6.79
N LEU A 348 -6.26 1.85 5.48
CA LEU A 348 -5.20 1.75 4.48
C LEU A 348 -4.22 2.93 4.59
N ILE A 349 -4.72 4.15 4.73
CA ILE A 349 -3.88 5.35 4.93
C ILE A 349 -3.10 5.25 6.24
N ILE A 350 -3.73 4.80 7.32
CA ILE A 350 -3.08 4.61 8.62
C ILE A 350 -1.97 3.56 8.50
N SER A 351 -2.25 2.44 7.84
CA SER A 351 -1.27 1.37 7.60
C SER A 351 -0.08 1.89 6.79
N LEU A 352 -0.33 2.72 5.77
CA LEU A 352 0.70 3.38 4.97
C LEU A 352 1.57 4.27 5.85
N ILE A 353 0.98 5.14 6.66
CA ILE A 353 1.73 6.06 7.53
C ILE A 353 2.59 5.26 8.52
N ILE A 354 2.03 4.24 9.17
CA ILE A 354 2.74 3.38 10.12
C ILE A 354 3.90 2.67 9.43
N TYR A 355 3.66 2.03 8.28
CA TYR A 355 4.66 1.30 7.53
C TYR A 355 5.85 2.18 7.16
N PHE A 356 5.57 3.33 6.53
CA PHE A 356 6.63 4.23 6.09
C PHE A 356 7.37 4.84 7.29
N ARG A 357 6.64 5.29 8.32
CA ARG A 357 7.23 5.98 9.48
C ARG A 357 8.15 5.08 10.30
N PHE A 358 7.74 3.84 10.53
CA PHE A 358 8.38 2.93 11.48
C PHE A 358 9.23 1.87 10.78
N ILE A 359 8.70 1.15 9.78
CA ILE A 359 9.43 0.08 9.10
C ILE A 359 10.43 0.68 8.10
N MET A 360 9.94 1.41 7.09
CA MET A 360 10.83 1.99 6.08
C MET A 360 11.76 3.04 6.69
N GLY A 361 11.22 3.88 7.60
CA GLY A 361 11.99 4.86 8.35
C GLY A 361 13.10 4.25 9.20
N PHE A 362 12.90 3.07 9.79
CA PHE A 362 13.96 2.34 10.47
C PHE A 362 15.11 2.02 9.52
N PHE A 363 14.82 1.38 8.38
CA PHE A 363 15.87 1.00 7.42
C PHE A 363 16.60 2.21 6.84
N MET A 364 15.88 3.25 6.41
CA MET A 364 16.51 4.45 5.83
C MET A 364 17.49 5.11 6.80
N ARG A 365 17.11 5.28 8.07
CA ARG A 365 18.01 5.86 9.08
C ARG A 365 19.28 5.02 9.26
N HIS A 366 19.17 3.70 9.21
CA HIS A 366 20.33 2.81 9.33
C HIS A 366 21.17 2.74 8.05
N PHE A 367 20.56 2.91 6.88
CA PHE A 367 21.26 3.03 5.61
C PHE A 367 22.16 4.27 5.58
N GLU A 368 21.71 5.40 6.12
CA GLU A 368 22.58 6.58 6.32
C GLU A 368 23.81 6.25 7.16
N ARG A 369 23.63 5.55 8.30
CA ARG A 369 24.76 5.12 9.13
C ARG A 369 25.69 4.16 8.41
N GLN A 370 25.16 3.26 7.59
CA GLN A 370 25.98 2.36 6.77
C GLN A 370 26.82 3.14 5.76
N ALA A 371 26.24 4.13 5.09
CA ALA A 371 26.93 5.00 4.15
C ALA A 371 27.99 5.90 4.84
N ASP A 372 27.65 6.51 5.98
CA ASP A 372 28.60 7.28 6.82
C ASP A 372 29.80 6.45 7.24
N THR A 373 29.53 5.22 7.71
CA THR A 373 30.58 4.31 8.16
C THR A 373 31.46 3.88 6.98
N TYR A 374 30.86 3.61 5.82
CA TYR A 374 31.60 3.28 4.62
C TYR A 374 32.56 4.42 4.22
N ALA A 375 32.07 5.67 4.23
CA ALA A 375 32.89 6.84 3.92
C ALA A 375 34.07 7.00 4.89
N ALA A 376 33.83 6.87 6.20
CA ALA A 376 34.89 6.97 7.20
C ALA A 376 35.95 5.87 7.06
N LEU A 377 35.53 4.63 6.76
CA LEU A 377 36.43 3.49 6.63
C LEU A 377 37.27 3.55 5.34
N ILE A 378 36.68 3.99 4.22
CA ILE A 378 37.40 4.02 2.94
C ILE A 378 38.42 5.16 2.87
N ILE A 379 38.14 6.27 3.57
CA ILE A 379 39.06 7.41 3.70
C ILE A 379 40.09 7.17 4.80
N ASN A 380 39.84 6.20 5.70
CA ASN A 380 40.63 5.94 6.89
C ASN A 380 40.72 7.16 7.84
N ASP A 381 39.74 8.05 7.80
CA ASP A 381 39.59 9.19 8.69
C ASP A 381 38.11 9.64 8.71
N PRO A 382 37.43 9.67 9.87
CA PRO A 382 36.06 10.18 9.97
C PRO A 382 35.97 11.71 9.92
N SER A 383 37.08 12.45 10.06
CA SER A 383 37.08 13.90 10.18
C SER A 383 36.48 14.63 8.97
N PRO A 384 36.77 14.26 7.71
CA PRO A 384 36.20 14.92 6.53
C PRO A 384 34.68 14.75 6.43
N ILE A 385 34.14 13.55 6.72
CA ILE A 385 32.69 13.34 6.70
C ILE A 385 32.00 14.09 7.85
N ILE A 386 32.59 14.10 9.05
CA ILE A 386 32.06 14.87 10.19
C ILE A 386 32.04 16.38 9.88
N SER A 387 33.16 16.92 9.36
CA SER A 387 33.27 18.33 9.00
C SER A 387 32.24 18.71 7.94
N SER A 388 32.07 17.88 6.90
CA SER A 388 31.08 18.12 5.85
C SER A 388 29.64 18.16 6.41
N LEU A 389 29.27 17.23 7.30
CA LEU A 389 27.96 17.20 7.96
C LEU A 389 27.72 18.44 8.83
N GLU A 390 28.69 18.86 9.63
CA GLU A 390 28.55 20.04 10.50
C GLU A 390 28.48 21.34 9.67
N LYS A 391 29.23 21.45 8.56
CA LYS A 391 29.12 22.59 7.62
C LYS A 391 27.74 22.67 6.98
N ILE A 392 27.23 21.55 6.47
CA ILE A 392 25.87 21.48 5.90
C ILE A 392 24.83 21.84 6.95
N ALA A 393 24.98 21.35 8.19
CA ALA A 393 24.08 21.66 9.30
C ALA A 393 24.03 23.16 9.60
N LEU A 394 25.19 23.79 9.68
CA LEU A 394 25.32 25.20 10.01
C LEU A 394 24.69 26.09 8.93
N LEU A 395 25.04 25.83 7.67
CA LEU A 395 24.63 26.65 6.53
C LEU A 395 23.19 26.38 6.08
N SER A 396 22.63 25.21 6.38
CA SER A 396 21.23 24.86 6.04
C SER A 396 20.23 25.34 7.11
N GLY A 397 20.55 26.40 7.85
CA GLY A 397 19.67 26.95 8.89
C GLY A 397 19.79 26.25 10.25
N LYS A 398 21.02 25.87 10.66
CA LYS A 398 21.34 25.26 11.97
C LYS A 398 20.53 24.00 12.26
N THR A 399 20.55 23.04 11.34
CA THR A 399 19.73 21.81 11.39
C THR A 399 20.33 20.67 12.20
N ARG A 400 21.39 20.92 12.96
CA ARG A 400 22.20 19.90 13.65
C ARG A 400 21.38 18.91 14.48
N ASP A 401 20.41 19.42 15.22
CA ASP A 401 19.56 18.66 16.15
C ASP A 401 18.16 18.38 15.60
N VAL A 402 17.87 18.71 14.34
CA VAL A 402 16.54 18.52 13.75
C VAL A 402 16.35 17.06 13.37
N PRO A 403 15.44 16.32 14.04
CA PRO A 403 15.20 14.92 13.70
C PRO A 403 14.34 14.82 12.43
N SER A 404 14.54 13.75 11.67
CA SER A 404 13.66 13.34 10.58
C SER A 404 13.15 11.92 10.82
N TRP A 405 12.01 11.58 10.22
CA TRP A 405 11.55 10.19 10.25
C TRP A 405 12.40 9.27 9.38
N HIS A 406 13.14 9.79 8.40
CA HIS A 406 13.94 8.98 7.47
C HIS A 406 15.46 9.19 7.62
N HIS A 407 15.91 10.20 8.37
CA HIS A 407 17.32 10.40 8.71
C HIS A 407 17.48 10.61 10.22
N PHE A 408 18.55 10.05 10.78
CA PHE A 408 19.02 10.48 12.10
C PHE A 408 19.42 11.96 12.05
N SER A 409 19.36 12.65 13.18
CA SER A 409 19.89 14.02 13.24
C SER A 409 21.39 14.01 12.93
N ILE A 410 21.91 15.14 12.43
CA ILE A 410 23.34 15.26 12.12
C ILE A 410 24.18 14.99 13.36
N ARG A 411 23.75 15.50 14.53
CA ARG A 411 24.35 15.18 15.82
C ARG A 411 24.47 13.66 16.04
N GLN A 412 23.39 12.91 15.86
CA GLN A 412 23.38 11.46 16.07
C GLN A 412 24.30 10.71 15.09
N ARG A 413 24.45 11.21 13.87
CA ARG A 413 25.37 10.66 12.85
C ARG A 413 26.83 10.93 13.24
N VAL A 414 27.15 12.17 13.61
CA VAL A 414 28.48 12.58 14.08
C VAL A 414 28.88 11.82 15.35
N GLU A 415 28.01 11.73 16.35
CA GLU A 415 28.27 10.96 17.58
C GLU A 415 28.53 9.47 17.29
N PHE A 416 27.84 8.89 16.30
CA PHE A 416 28.07 7.51 15.89
C PHE A 416 29.45 7.35 15.22
N LEU A 417 29.84 8.26 14.33
CA LEU A 417 31.15 8.29 13.68
C LEU A 417 32.30 8.42 14.70
N LEU A 418 32.14 9.28 15.72
CA LEU A 418 33.11 9.42 16.80
C LEU A 418 33.20 8.15 17.66
N LYS A 419 32.07 7.46 17.89
CA LYS A 419 32.03 6.20 18.66
C LYS A 419 32.71 5.05 17.93
N ILE A 420 32.50 4.90 16.62
CA ILE A 420 33.13 3.80 15.85
C ILE A 420 34.65 3.95 15.79
N ASN A 421 35.17 5.18 15.83
CA ASN A 421 36.62 5.43 15.89
C ASN A 421 37.23 4.91 17.19
N LYS A 422 36.52 5.03 18.31
CA LYS A 422 36.94 4.49 19.62
C LYS A 422 36.71 3.00 19.76
N PHE A 423 35.63 2.48 19.16
CA PHE A 423 35.20 1.09 19.29
C PHE A 423 34.87 0.48 17.91
N PRO A 424 35.86 0.00 17.14
CA PRO A 424 35.65 -0.53 15.79
C PRO A 424 34.66 -1.70 15.71
N GLY A 425 34.50 -2.46 16.80
CA GLY A 425 33.52 -3.55 16.92
C GLY A 425 32.06 -3.11 16.71
N LEU A 426 31.75 -1.83 16.95
CA LEU A 426 30.41 -1.26 16.73
C LEU A 426 29.97 -1.34 15.26
N VAL A 427 30.90 -1.24 14.31
CA VAL A 427 30.59 -1.38 12.88
C VAL A 427 30.04 -2.77 12.58
N LYS A 428 30.71 -3.82 13.09
CA LYS A 428 30.28 -5.21 12.91
C LYS A 428 28.92 -5.47 13.57
N ARG A 429 28.68 -4.90 14.76
CA ARG A 429 27.39 -5.03 15.47
C ARG A 429 26.26 -4.33 14.72
N HIS A 430 26.49 -3.12 14.22
CA HIS A 430 25.52 -2.38 13.42
C HIS A 430 25.20 -3.11 12.10
N LYS A 431 26.21 -3.64 11.42
CA LYS A 431 26.02 -4.44 10.20
C LYS A 431 25.14 -5.68 10.47
N ARG A 432 25.39 -6.40 11.56
CA ARG A 432 24.56 -7.55 11.99
C ARG A 432 23.12 -7.13 12.27
N LEU A 433 22.91 -6.05 13.03
CA LEU A 433 21.58 -5.53 13.33
C LEU A 433 20.76 -5.27 12.06
N VAL A 434 21.32 -4.51 11.11
CA VAL A 434 20.61 -4.17 9.86
C VAL A 434 20.32 -5.40 9.02
N HIS A 435 21.27 -6.34 8.95
CA HIS A 435 21.10 -7.58 8.20
C HIS A 435 20.03 -8.49 8.82
N SER A 436 20.09 -8.74 10.13
CA SER A 436 19.08 -9.52 10.85
C SER A 436 17.70 -8.88 10.75
N ALA A 437 17.58 -7.56 10.95
CA ALA A 437 16.31 -6.86 10.79
C ALA A 437 15.73 -7.02 9.38
N TYR A 438 16.58 -6.99 8.35
CA TYR A 438 16.14 -7.19 6.97
C TYR A 438 15.67 -8.63 6.70
N ILE A 439 16.37 -9.63 7.22
CA ILE A 439 15.93 -11.04 7.13
C ILE A 439 14.60 -11.24 7.85
N THR A 440 14.46 -10.71 9.07
CA THR A 440 13.21 -10.77 9.83
C THR A 440 12.07 -10.10 9.07
N PHE A 441 12.32 -8.96 8.42
CA PHE A 441 11.32 -8.31 7.57
C PHE A 441 10.87 -9.21 6.42
N ILE A 442 11.80 -9.83 5.68
CA ILE A 442 11.47 -10.74 4.56
C ILE A 442 10.73 -11.98 5.05
N ALA A 443 11.16 -12.60 6.15
CA ALA A 443 10.47 -13.74 6.74
C ALA A 443 9.05 -13.38 7.19
N GLY A 444 8.87 -12.23 7.84
CA GLY A 444 7.55 -11.73 8.22
C GLY A 444 6.66 -11.41 7.02
N LEU A 445 7.22 -10.84 5.95
CA LEU A 445 6.50 -10.59 4.71
C LEU A 445 6.03 -11.89 4.06
N LEU A 446 6.87 -12.92 4.01
CA LEU A 446 6.51 -14.24 3.48
C LEU A 446 5.40 -14.89 4.32
N LEU A 447 5.51 -14.84 5.64
CA LEU A 447 4.49 -15.37 6.55
C LEU A 447 3.14 -14.66 6.34
N ILE A 448 3.12 -13.33 6.31
CA ILE A 448 1.88 -12.59 6.06
C ILE A 448 1.36 -12.90 4.66
N SER A 449 2.22 -12.99 3.64
CA SER A 449 1.78 -13.35 2.29
C SER A 449 1.09 -14.71 2.23
N ILE A 450 1.54 -15.69 3.04
CA ILE A 450 0.84 -16.97 3.18
C ILE A 450 -0.57 -16.74 3.72
N LEU A 451 -0.72 -15.93 4.77
CA LEU A 451 -2.03 -15.62 5.37
C LEU A 451 -2.98 -14.89 4.40
N LEU A 452 -2.45 -13.96 3.59
CA LEU A 452 -3.28 -13.13 2.70
C LEU A 452 -3.65 -13.86 1.39
N TYR A 453 -2.75 -14.68 0.83
CA TYR A 453 -2.87 -15.20 -0.54
C TYR A 453 -3.11 -16.71 -0.66
N VAL A 454 -2.81 -17.52 0.36
CA VAL A 454 -2.98 -18.98 0.27
C VAL A 454 -4.43 -19.37 0.54
N THR A 455 -5.10 -19.93 -0.48
CA THR A 455 -6.57 -20.15 -0.47
C THR A 455 -7.07 -20.98 0.71
N PRO A 456 -6.47 -22.14 1.08
CA PRO A 456 -6.92 -22.89 2.26
C PRO A 456 -6.87 -22.06 3.55
N VAL A 457 -5.78 -21.29 3.74
CA VAL A 457 -5.60 -20.43 4.90
C VAL A 457 -6.62 -19.30 4.91
N LYS A 458 -6.86 -18.66 3.75
CA LYS A 458 -7.86 -17.61 3.59
C LYS A 458 -9.26 -18.11 3.94
N LYS A 459 -9.65 -19.30 3.46
CA LYS A 459 -10.95 -19.92 3.77
C LYS A 459 -11.10 -20.17 5.26
N TYR A 460 -10.09 -20.74 5.90
CA TYR A 460 -10.10 -21.01 7.34
C TYR A 460 -10.25 -19.73 8.18
N ILE A 461 -9.47 -18.68 7.88
CA ILE A 461 -9.56 -17.38 8.57
C ILE A 461 -10.94 -16.76 8.36
N THR A 462 -11.44 -16.77 7.11
CA THR A 462 -12.72 -16.16 6.76
C THR A 462 -13.87 -16.86 7.45
N GLY A 463 -13.93 -18.20 7.41
CA GLY A 463 -14.93 -18.97 8.13
C GLY A 463 -14.85 -18.72 9.63
N SER A 464 -13.64 -18.71 10.22
CA SER A 464 -13.46 -18.44 11.65
C SER A 464 -13.98 -17.06 12.06
N LEU A 465 -13.76 -16.04 11.23
CA LEU A 465 -14.27 -14.69 11.46
C LEU A 465 -15.80 -14.64 11.35
N ILE A 466 -16.36 -15.27 10.32
CA ILE A 466 -17.82 -15.40 10.12
C ILE A 466 -18.46 -16.06 11.35
N THR A 467 -17.95 -17.21 11.77
CA THR A 467 -18.38 -17.92 12.97
C THR A 467 -18.31 -17.04 14.21
N PHE A 468 -17.22 -16.29 14.42
CA PHE A 468 -17.09 -15.37 15.56
C PHE A 468 -18.18 -14.30 15.57
N MET A 469 -18.45 -13.66 14.43
CA MET A 469 -19.46 -12.59 14.35
C MET A 469 -20.87 -13.13 14.54
N ILE A 470 -21.23 -14.24 13.87
CA ILE A 470 -22.54 -14.88 14.02
C ILE A 470 -22.74 -15.31 15.47
N LYS A 471 -21.74 -15.96 16.10
CA LYS A 471 -21.80 -16.35 17.50
C LYS A 471 -22.00 -15.16 18.43
N ASN A 472 -21.36 -14.02 18.13
CA ASN A 472 -21.54 -12.81 18.93
C ASN A 472 -22.93 -12.20 18.78
N GLU A 473 -23.52 -12.26 17.59
CA GLU A 473 -24.88 -11.79 17.33
C GLU A 473 -25.94 -12.71 17.93
N ALA A 474 -25.76 -14.03 17.80
CA ALA A 474 -26.62 -15.06 18.38
C ALA A 474 -26.73 -14.95 19.91
N LYS A 475 -25.72 -14.42 20.62
CA LYS A 475 -25.83 -14.13 22.06
C LYS A 475 -26.96 -13.16 22.40
N GLY A 476 -27.26 -12.21 21.50
CA GLY A 476 -28.36 -11.25 21.68
C GLY A 476 -29.72 -11.78 21.24
N LYS A 477 -29.74 -12.87 20.48
CA LYS A 477 -30.95 -13.52 19.93
C LYS A 477 -30.75 -15.05 19.90
N PRO A 478 -30.73 -15.73 21.06
CA PRO A 478 -30.29 -17.13 21.17
C PRO A 478 -31.22 -18.15 20.49
N ASP A 479 -32.45 -17.76 20.18
CA ASP A 479 -33.48 -18.59 19.55
C ASP A 479 -33.81 -18.15 18.11
N ASP A 480 -33.00 -17.25 17.53
CA ASP A 480 -33.12 -16.87 16.12
C ASP A 480 -32.61 -18.03 15.24
N ILE A 481 -33.56 -18.75 14.63
CA ILE A 481 -33.31 -19.91 13.77
C ILE A 481 -32.36 -19.56 12.62
N GLY A 482 -32.51 -18.37 12.02
CA GLY A 482 -31.67 -17.92 10.91
C GLY A 482 -30.20 -17.76 11.32
N LEU A 483 -29.95 -17.17 12.49
CA LEU A 483 -28.59 -17.06 13.03
C LEU A 483 -28.00 -18.43 13.41
N MET A 484 -28.81 -19.31 13.98
CA MET A 484 -28.39 -20.67 14.30
C MET A 484 -28.03 -21.47 13.03
N MET A 485 -28.85 -21.35 11.98
CA MET A 485 -28.60 -21.98 10.67
C MET A 485 -27.28 -21.49 10.06
N ASN A 486 -27.09 -20.17 10.01
CA ASN A 486 -25.86 -19.59 9.48
C ASN A 486 -24.62 -20.03 10.27
N LEU A 487 -24.73 -20.16 11.60
CA LEU A 487 -23.63 -20.65 12.44
C LEU A 487 -23.35 -22.14 12.19
N ALA A 488 -24.38 -22.97 12.05
CA ALA A 488 -24.27 -24.40 11.75
C ALA A 488 -23.60 -24.64 10.39
N MET A 489 -24.02 -23.89 9.36
CA MET A 489 -23.39 -23.93 8.04
C MET A 489 -21.94 -23.45 8.08
N ALA A 490 -21.62 -22.42 8.87
CA ALA A 490 -20.24 -21.96 9.04
C ALA A 490 -19.36 -23.00 9.72
N TYR A 491 -19.85 -23.70 10.76
CA TYR A 491 -19.12 -24.82 11.37
C TYR A 491 -18.94 -26.00 10.40
N HIS A 492 -19.98 -26.36 9.65
CA HIS A 492 -19.91 -27.40 8.63
C HIS A 492 -18.82 -27.06 7.59
N GLY A 493 -18.80 -25.84 7.05
CA GLY A 493 -17.77 -25.41 6.09
C GLY A 493 -16.35 -25.31 6.65
N LEU A 494 -16.19 -25.30 7.98
CA LEU A 494 -14.90 -25.33 8.69
C LEU A 494 -14.49 -26.73 9.13
N GLU A 495 -15.21 -27.77 8.72
CA GLU A 495 -15.01 -29.17 9.15
C GLU A 495 -15.18 -29.38 10.67
N ARG A 496 -15.89 -28.47 11.34
CA ARG A 496 -16.26 -28.57 12.76
C ARG A 496 -17.60 -29.29 12.89
N LEU A 497 -17.58 -30.58 12.57
CA LEU A 497 -18.78 -31.36 12.31
C LEU A 497 -19.63 -31.60 13.57
N ASP A 498 -19.00 -31.76 14.74
CA ASP A 498 -19.73 -31.97 16.00
C ASP A 498 -20.55 -30.74 16.38
N GLU A 499 -19.96 -29.54 16.29
CA GLU A 499 -20.67 -28.30 16.60
C GLU A 499 -21.76 -27.98 15.56
N ALA A 500 -21.52 -28.33 14.29
CA ALA A 500 -22.53 -28.22 13.24
C ALA A 500 -23.72 -29.16 13.53
N ARG A 501 -23.45 -30.42 13.88
CA ARG A 501 -24.45 -31.43 14.25
C ARG A 501 -25.30 -30.95 15.42
N GLU A 502 -24.70 -30.48 16.51
CA GLU A 502 -25.41 -29.99 17.69
C GLU A 502 -26.37 -28.84 17.33
N LEU A 503 -25.91 -27.89 16.50
CA LEU A 503 -26.75 -26.78 16.07
C LEU A 503 -27.88 -27.20 15.14
N TYR A 504 -27.64 -28.07 14.14
CA TYR A 504 -28.72 -28.57 13.30
C TYR A 504 -29.76 -29.33 14.11
N GLU A 505 -29.34 -30.16 15.06
CA GLU A 505 -30.26 -30.82 15.98
C GLU A 505 -31.09 -29.81 16.80
N LYS A 506 -30.43 -28.76 17.31
CA LYS A 506 -31.14 -27.71 18.06
C LYS A 506 -32.16 -26.98 17.17
N ILE A 507 -31.80 -26.65 15.92
CA ILE A 507 -32.72 -26.02 14.95
C ILE A 507 -33.94 -26.90 14.73
N ILE A 508 -33.75 -28.18 14.42
CA ILE A 508 -34.83 -29.14 14.15
C ILE A 508 -35.73 -29.33 15.38
N ARG A 509 -35.18 -29.26 16.60
CA ARG A 509 -35.97 -29.31 17.85
C ARG A 509 -36.83 -28.07 18.05
N VAL A 510 -36.34 -26.89 17.65
CA VAL A 510 -37.07 -25.62 17.77
C VAL A 510 -38.13 -25.50 16.68
N ASP A 511 -37.77 -25.82 15.44
CA ASP A 511 -38.64 -25.79 14.29
C ASP A 511 -38.26 -26.90 13.29
N ARG A 512 -39.13 -27.91 13.21
CA ARG A 512 -38.94 -29.07 12.34
C ARG A 512 -39.25 -28.77 10.87
N SER A 513 -39.86 -27.62 10.55
CA SER A 513 -40.16 -27.23 9.16
C SER A 513 -38.95 -26.69 8.39
N GLN A 514 -37.77 -26.64 9.02
CA GLN A 514 -36.52 -26.17 8.42
C GLN A 514 -35.89 -27.25 7.53
N ALA A 515 -36.34 -27.32 6.27
CA ALA A 515 -35.89 -28.31 5.28
C ALA A 515 -34.36 -28.33 5.08
N ASP A 516 -33.71 -27.16 5.05
CA ASP A 516 -32.25 -27.05 4.98
C ASP A 516 -31.54 -27.71 6.18
N ALA A 517 -32.09 -27.58 7.40
CA ALA A 517 -31.47 -28.12 8.61
C ALA A 517 -31.53 -29.65 8.59
N LEU A 518 -32.70 -30.18 8.21
CA LEU A 518 -32.95 -31.61 8.05
C LEU A 518 -32.00 -32.20 7.00
N ASN A 519 -31.91 -31.57 5.82
CA ASN A 519 -31.03 -32.02 4.75
C ASN A 519 -29.55 -31.94 5.15
N ASN A 520 -29.11 -30.82 5.74
CA ASN A 520 -27.71 -30.63 6.09
C ASN A 520 -27.26 -31.58 7.21
N LEU A 521 -28.13 -31.88 8.18
CA LEU A 521 -27.88 -32.91 9.18
C LEU A 521 -27.85 -34.31 8.54
N ALA A 522 -28.80 -34.62 7.65
CA ALA A 522 -28.82 -35.88 6.93
C ALA A 522 -27.52 -36.11 6.16
N TRP A 523 -27.09 -35.12 5.37
CA TRP A 523 -25.84 -35.16 4.63
C TRP A 523 -24.64 -35.42 5.56
N LEU A 524 -24.53 -34.68 6.67
CA LEU A 524 -23.43 -34.84 7.63
C LEU A 524 -23.33 -36.26 8.20
N LEU A 525 -24.47 -36.88 8.52
CA LEU A 525 -24.52 -38.26 9.02
C LEU A 525 -24.10 -39.26 7.94
N LEU A 526 -24.65 -39.11 6.73
CA LEU A 526 -24.46 -40.03 5.61
C LEU A 526 -23.04 -39.98 5.01
N THR A 527 -22.38 -38.82 5.03
CA THR A 527 -21.05 -38.64 4.45
C THR A 527 -19.90 -38.68 5.44
N SER A 528 -20.14 -39.17 6.66
CA SER A 528 -19.06 -39.45 7.61
C SER A 528 -18.11 -40.54 7.07
N GLU A 529 -16.86 -40.60 7.54
CA GLU A 529 -15.87 -41.56 7.00
C GLU A 529 -16.30 -43.03 7.17
N SER A 530 -17.19 -43.32 8.13
CA SER A 530 -17.76 -44.65 8.37
C SER A 530 -19.14 -44.48 9.02
N PRO A 531 -20.21 -44.27 8.22
CA PRO A 531 -21.54 -44.05 8.76
C PRO A 531 -22.08 -45.35 9.38
N GLU A 532 -22.40 -45.30 10.66
CA GLU A 532 -23.01 -46.42 11.38
C GLU A 532 -24.42 -46.68 10.85
N PRO A 533 -24.94 -47.93 10.93
CA PRO A 533 -26.28 -48.27 10.45
C PRO A 533 -27.40 -47.36 10.99
N ASP A 534 -27.28 -46.95 12.26
CA ASP A 534 -28.24 -46.04 12.91
C ASP A 534 -28.17 -44.61 12.32
N ASP A 535 -26.97 -44.11 12.02
CA ASP A 535 -26.77 -42.81 11.39
C ASP A 535 -27.26 -42.82 9.93
N ILE A 536 -27.13 -43.95 9.22
CA ILE A 536 -27.68 -44.13 7.86
C ILE A 536 -29.21 -44.05 7.89
N TRP A 537 -29.86 -44.80 8.79
CA TRP A 537 -31.31 -44.77 8.93
C TRP A 537 -31.83 -43.40 9.32
N ARG A 538 -31.20 -42.77 10.30
CA ARG A 538 -31.56 -41.41 10.73
C ARG A 538 -31.34 -40.39 9.61
N GLY A 539 -30.23 -40.50 8.88
CA GLY A 539 -29.95 -39.66 7.72
C GLY A 539 -31.00 -39.81 6.61
N PHE A 540 -31.43 -41.05 6.35
CA PHE A 540 -32.54 -41.34 5.42
C PHE A 540 -33.85 -40.65 5.84
N GLU A 541 -34.28 -40.81 7.10
CA GLU A 541 -35.51 -40.19 7.60
C GLU A 541 -35.48 -38.66 7.45
N LEU A 542 -34.36 -38.04 7.84
CA LEU A 542 -34.17 -36.60 7.76
C LEU A 542 -34.16 -36.10 6.30
N ALA A 543 -33.46 -36.81 5.40
CA ALA A 543 -33.43 -36.46 3.97
C ALA A 543 -34.81 -36.60 3.33
N GLN A 544 -35.54 -37.67 3.66
CA GLN A 544 -36.88 -37.91 3.16
C GLN A 544 -37.86 -36.83 3.62
N GLU A 545 -37.75 -36.40 4.88
CA GLU A 545 -38.55 -35.31 5.44
C GLU A 545 -38.21 -33.96 4.77
N ALA A 546 -36.92 -33.67 4.56
CA ALA A 546 -36.49 -32.46 3.84
C ALA A 546 -37.09 -32.39 2.43
N VAL A 547 -37.03 -33.50 1.67
CA VAL A 547 -37.61 -33.59 0.31
C VAL A 547 -39.13 -33.43 0.30
N ASN A 548 -39.81 -33.87 1.36
CA ASN A 548 -41.27 -33.71 1.49
C ASN A 548 -41.67 -32.26 1.78
N LEU A 549 -40.83 -31.50 2.50
CA LEU A 549 -41.04 -30.09 2.76
C LEU A 549 -40.70 -29.24 1.52
N GLU A 550 -39.57 -29.52 0.89
CA GLU A 550 -39.11 -28.83 -0.30
C GLU A 550 -38.39 -29.81 -1.24
N ARG A 551 -38.88 -29.91 -2.47
CA ARG A 551 -38.32 -30.83 -3.45
C ARG A 551 -37.22 -30.14 -4.28
N SER A 552 -36.04 -29.97 -3.69
CA SER A 552 -34.88 -29.35 -4.34
C SER A 552 -33.89 -30.40 -4.90
N PRO A 553 -33.09 -30.07 -5.94
CA PRO A 553 -32.07 -30.98 -6.47
C PRO A 553 -31.05 -31.41 -5.41
N VAL A 554 -30.69 -30.50 -4.50
CA VAL A 554 -29.73 -30.76 -3.41
C VAL A 554 -30.30 -31.77 -2.41
N PHE A 555 -31.59 -31.68 -2.08
CA PHE A 555 -32.19 -32.59 -1.10
C PHE A 555 -32.45 -33.97 -1.71
N LEU A 556 -32.81 -34.02 -2.99
CA LEU A 556 -32.89 -35.27 -3.75
C LEU A 556 -31.53 -35.97 -3.83
N ASP A 557 -30.43 -35.24 -4.01
CA ASP A 557 -29.07 -35.82 -4.00
C ASP A 557 -28.74 -36.46 -2.64
N THR A 558 -29.00 -35.77 -1.52
CA THR A 558 -28.83 -36.34 -0.17
C THR A 558 -29.72 -37.57 0.04
N LEU A 559 -30.97 -37.55 -0.43
CA LEU A 559 -31.86 -38.71 -0.33
C LEU A 559 -31.37 -39.89 -1.20
N ALA A 560 -30.83 -39.62 -2.38
CA ALA A 560 -30.23 -40.63 -3.24
C ALA A 560 -29.00 -41.27 -2.58
N GLU A 561 -28.17 -40.47 -1.91
CA GLU A 561 -27.03 -40.95 -1.11
C GLU A 561 -27.49 -41.91 -0.01
N ALA A 562 -28.56 -41.55 0.71
CA ALA A 562 -29.14 -42.38 1.75
C ALA A 562 -29.61 -43.75 1.21
N TRP A 563 -30.37 -43.75 0.11
CA TRP A 563 -30.80 -44.99 -0.55
C TRP A 563 -29.63 -45.86 -1.01
N PHE A 564 -28.58 -45.22 -1.52
CA PHE A 564 -27.39 -45.93 -1.97
C PHE A 564 -26.67 -46.63 -0.81
N LEU A 565 -26.48 -45.94 0.33
CA LEU A 565 -25.86 -46.50 1.53
C LEU A 565 -26.71 -47.62 2.15
N MET A 566 -28.03 -47.57 2.01
CA MET A 566 -28.95 -48.65 2.39
C MET A 566 -28.96 -49.84 1.41
N GLY A 567 -28.17 -49.80 0.34
CA GLY A 567 -28.09 -50.86 -0.67
C GLY A 567 -29.23 -50.85 -1.70
N LYS A 568 -30.08 -49.82 -1.69
CA LYS A 568 -31.24 -49.63 -2.58
C LYS A 568 -30.84 -48.82 -3.81
N ARG A 569 -30.03 -49.45 -4.67
CA ARG A 569 -29.41 -48.79 -5.83
C ARG A 569 -30.42 -48.31 -6.87
N GLU A 570 -31.48 -49.07 -7.13
CA GLU A 570 -32.49 -48.69 -8.13
C GLU A 570 -33.24 -47.41 -7.71
N GLU A 571 -33.55 -47.29 -6.42
CA GLU A 571 -34.12 -46.10 -5.82
C GLU A 571 -33.14 -44.92 -5.85
N ALA A 572 -31.88 -45.12 -5.47
CA ALA A 572 -30.85 -44.08 -5.54
C ALA A 572 -30.70 -43.50 -6.96
N VAL A 573 -30.65 -44.37 -7.97
CA VAL A 573 -30.54 -43.98 -9.39
C VAL A 573 -31.75 -43.17 -9.83
N ARG A 574 -32.97 -43.60 -9.48
CA ARG A 574 -34.21 -42.90 -9.83
C ARG A 574 -34.26 -41.50 -9.22
N ILE A 575 -33.87 -41.35 -7.95
CA ILE A 575 -33.89 -40.07 -7.24
C ILE A 575 -32.82 -39.11 -7.80
N ILE A 576 -31.61 -39.59 -8.10
CA ILE A 576 -30.56 -38.72 -8.67
C ILE A 576 -30.88 -38.31 -10.11
N GLU A 577 -31.56 -39.15 -10.89
CA GLU A 577 -32.09 -38.77 -12.22
C GLU A 577 -33.08 -37.61 -12.11
N GLU A 578 -33.92 -37.61 -11.07
CA GLU A 578 -34.82 -36.50 -10.77
C GLU A 578 -34.04 -35.21 -10.45
N ALA A 579 -33.00 -35.28 -9.62
CA ALA A 579 -32.13 -34.14 -9.33
C ALA A 579 -31.47 -33.56 -10.59
N ILE A 580 -30.98 -34.43 -11.50
CA ILE A 580 -30.41 -34.02 -12.80
C ILE A 580 -31.45 -33.35 -13.70
N MET A 581 -32.71 -33.81 -13.68
CA MET A 581 -33.77 -33.19 -14.47
C MET A 581 -34.07 -31.76 -14.01
N LEU A 582 -34.01 -31.51 -12.71
CA LEU A 582 -34.25 -30.20 -12.10
C LEU A 582 -33.04 -29.26 -12.25
N ASP A 583 -31.81 -29.77 -12.24
CA ASP A 583 -30.59 -28.99 -12.49
C ASP A 583 -29.63 -29.72 -13.47
N LYS A 584 -29.94 -29.58 -14.76
CA LYS A 584 -29.22 -30.25 -15.86
C LYS A 584 -27.77 -29.79 -16.03
N GLY A 585 -27.46 -28.60 -15.52
CA GLY A 585 -26.17 -27.93 -15.70
C GLY A 585 -25.10 -28.33 -14.70
N ASN A 586 -25.50 -28.98 -13.59
CA ASN A 586 -24.58 -29.32 -12.52
C ASN A 586 -23.86 -30.66 -12.77
N PRO A 587 -22.53 -30.67 -12.98
CA PRO A 587 -21.78 -31.89 -13.25
C PRO A 587 -21.68 -32.82 -12.05
N HIS A 588 -22.01 -32.35 -10.83
CA HIS A 588 -21.97 -33.17 -9.62
C HIS A 588 -22.97 -34.34 -9.67
N TYR A 589 -24.24 -34.05 -10.00
CA TYR A 589 -25.29 -35.08 -10.00
C TYR A 589 -25.04 -36.17 -11.03
N ARG A 590 -24.42 -35.83 -12.17
CA ARG A 590 -23.99 -36.83 -13.17
C ARG A 590 -22.91 -37.75 -12.63
N ARG A 591 -21.95 -37.22 -11.86
CA ARG A 591 -20.92 -38.06 -11.19
C ARG A 591 -21.54 -38.98 -10.14
N GLN A 592 -22.53 -38.49 -9.38
CA GLN A 592 -23.28 -39.31 -8.42
C GLN A 592 -24.04 -40.44 -9.13
N TYR A 593 -24.70 -40.15 -10.25
CA TYR A 593 -25.35 -41.16 -11.08
C TYR A 593 -24.37 -42.24 -11.58
N GLU A 594 -23.22 -41.84 -12.12
CA GLU A 594 -22.16 -42.76 -12.55
C GLU A 594 -21.67 -43.63 -11.37
N ARG A 595 -21.54 -43.05 -10.18
CA ARG A 595 -21.13 -43.75 -8.95
C ARG A 595 -22.16 -44.79 -8.51
N PHE A 596 -23.45 -44.45 -8.56
CA PHE A 596 -24.52 -45.36 -8.16
C PHE A 596 -24.70 -46.54 -9.13
N THR A 597 -24.43 -46.30 -10.42
CA THR A 597 -24.53 -47.29 -11.51
C THR A 597 -23.24 -48.10 -11.72
N ALA A 598 -22.11 -47.65 -11.18
CA ALA A 598 -20.84 -48.39 -11.26
C ALA A 598 -20.96 -49.78 -10.61
N ARG A 599 -20.66 -50.82 -11.40
CA ARG A 599 -20.58 -52.21 -10.92
C ARG A 599 -19.36 -52.33 -10.01
N VAL A 600 -19.58 -52.75 -8.76
CA VAL A 600 -18.49 -53.18 -7.87
C VAL A 600 -17.91 -54.47 -8.46
N PHE A 601 -16.76 -54.37 -9.12
CA PHE A 601 -15.93 -55.56 -9.34
C PHE A 601 -15.42 -56.00 -7.97
N LYS A 602 -16.14 -56.92 -7.31
CA LYS A 602 -15.55 -57.74 -6.26
C LYS A 602 -14.50 -58.62 -6.95
N GLY A 603 -13.24 -58.23 -6.85
CA GLY A 603 -12.12 -59.14 -7.09
C GLY A 603 -12.30 -60.34 -6.18
N LEU A 604 -12.57 -61.49 -6.79
CA LEU A 604 -12.56 -62.81 -6.15
C LEU A 604 -11.14 -63.18 -5.72
#